data_AF-T0WRF2-F1
#
_entry.id   AF-T0WRF2-F1
#
_cell.length_a   1.000
_cell.length_b   1.000
_cell.length_c   1.000
_cell.angle_alpha   90.00
_cell.angle_beta   90.00
_cell.angle_gamma   90.00
#
_symmetry.space_group_name_H-M   'P 1'
#
loop_
_entity.id
_entity.type
_entity.pdbx_description
1 polymer ?
#
loop_
_entity_poly.entity_id
_entity_poly.type
_entity_poly.pdbx_seq_one_letter_code
_entity_poly.pdbx_strand_id
1 'polypeptide(L)'
;MGFRMSSVRPNEVRGLSKTKDPKKLYFFFVEGEKTEKLYFSELAKYQERNLDIEIKLMDRWTEDRGQSNQLKIVQSVEEYVESVKNLDDKTLVNLEENLQKIKSKLAEDLTIIEILTLFNKIDNLRKAGLVNVDDSFIDQINAIITTANFDNSYDEICIIIDRDKQSFKDDQYDTVIEIAKKNKYLIGLSNPNFEFYLNLHLNDLLDLNKGDIKKNSRKTRSKKFMEYTLNEDMKKEGLTYSKQSYDCNFFFRNFFVGYQNSKHYDDSLEKLKDNIGCSIFKILEPIMRVTEQ
;
A
#
# COMPACT_ATOMS: atom_id res chain seq x y z
N MET A 1 -16.51 15.37 -40.43
CA MET A 1 -16.14 16.35 -39.37
C MET A 1 -14.96 15.78 -38.63
N GLY A 2 -13.80 16.45 -38.69
CA GLY A 2 -12.58 15.98 -38.03
C GLY A 2 -12.69 16.18 -36.52
N PHE A 3 -12.54 15.10 -35.76
CA PHE A 3 -12.33 15.18 -34.32
C PHE A 3 -10.97 15.85 -34.09
N ARG A 4 -11.00 17.07 -33.57
CA ARG A 4 -9.81 17.80 -33.14
C ARG A 4 -9.39 17.19 -31.80
N MET A 5 -8.38 16.31 -31.81
CA MET A 5 -7.79 15.82 -30.57
C MET A 5 -7.21 17.01 -29.81
N SER A 6 -7.74 17.27 -28.62
CA SER A 6 -7.16 18.23 -27.68
C SER A 6 -5.78 17.72 -27.25
N SER A 7 -4.75 18.52 -27.49
CA SER A 7 -3.34 18.26 -27.13
C SER A 7 -3.07 18.43 -25.63
N VAL A 8 -4.06 18.10 -24.80
CA VAL A 8 -4.11 18.43 -23.38
C VAL A 8 -3.67 17.20 -22.60
N ARG A 9 -2.65 17.35 -21.76
CA ARG A 9 -2.11 16.25 -20.94
C ARG A 9 -3.21 15.72 -20.01
N PRO A 10 -3.31 14.42 -19.70
CA PRO A 10 -4.30 13.91 -18.74
C PRO A 10 -4.25 14.61 -17.36
N ASN A 11 -3.06 15.08 -16.92
CA ASN A 11 -2.94 15.92 -15.72
C ASN A 11 -3.64 17.28 -15.85
N GLU A 12 -3.69 17.85 -17.06
CA GLU A 12 -4.47 19.06 -17.35
C GLU A 12 -5.97 18.76 -17.39
N VAL A 13 -6.37 17.54 -17.76
CA VAL A 13 -7.78 17.07 -17.69
C VAL A 13 -8.26 16.95 -16.24
N ARG A 14 -7.40 16.59 -15.28
CA ARG A 14 -7.74 16.65 -13.84
C ARG A 14 -8.00 18.08 -13.35
N GLY A 15 -7.29 19.07 -13.90
CA GLY A 15 -7.54 20.49 -13.63
C GLY A 15 -8.77 21.08 -14.34
N LEU A 16 -9.30 20.40 -15.37
CA LEU A 16 -10.44 20.86 -16.17
C LEU A 16 -11.81 20.37 -15.65
N SER A 17 -11.82 19.50 -14.63
CA SER A 17 -13.01 19.09 -13.89
C SER A 17 -13.61 20.27 -13.11
N LYS A 18 -14.58 20.96 -13.72
CA LYS A 18 -15.20 22.18 -13.18
C LYS A 18 -16.09 22.03 -11.94
N THR A 19 -16.02 20.94 -11.15
CA THR A 19 -16.92 20.79 -9.98
C THR A 19 -16.35 20.16 -8.70
N LYS A 20 -15.09 19.72 -8.65
CA LYS A 20 -14.40 19.38 -7.39
C LYS A 20 -12.90 19.23 -7.69
N ASP A 21 -12.03 19.66 -6.78
CA ASP A 21 -10.61 19.33 -6.86
C ASP A 21 -10.44 17.80 -6.97
N PRO A 22 -9.51 17.30 -7.81
CA PRO A 22 -9.29 15.86 -7.93
C PRO A 22 -8.89 15.28 -6.57
N LYS A 23 -9.34 14.06 -6.27
CA LYS A 23 -8.96 13.38 -5.02
C LYS A 23 -7.45 13.17 -4.98
N LYS A 24 -6.85 13.38 -3.82
CA LYS A 24 -5.44 13.06 -3.58
C LYS A 24 -5.25 11.54 -3.56
N LEU A 25 -4.30 11.02 -4.35
CA LEU A 25 -4.05 9.59 -4.42
C LEU A 25 -2.99 9.16 -3.41
N TYR A 26 -3.23 8.04 -2.75
CA TYR A 26 -2.25 7.36 -1.90
C TYR A 26 -2.04 5.94 -2.44
N PHE A 27 -0.85 5.69 -2.98
CA PHE A 27 -0.44 4.39 -3.49
C PHE A 27 0.26 3.62 -2.37
N PHE A 28 -0.36 2.54 -1.89
CA PHE A 28 0.23 1.69 -0.84
C PHE A 28 0.90 0.48 -1.44
N PHE A 29 2.18 0.31 -1.14
CA PHE A 29 2.98 -0.87 -1.40
C PHE A 29 3.24 -1.55 -0.06
N VAL A 30 2.79 -2.79 0.12
CA VAL A 30 2.88 -3.49 1.42
C VAL A 30 3.80 -4.70 1.30
N GLU A 31 4.72 -4.87 2.26
CA GLU A 31 5.62 -6.04 2.32
C GLU A 31 4.85 -7.34 2.58
N GLY A 32 3.90 -7.33 3.51
CA GLY A 32 3.24 -8.55 3.97
C GLY A 32 2.03 -8.97 3.12
N GLU A 33 1.98 -10.27 2.80
CA GLU A 33 0.96 -10.84 1.91
C GLU A 33 -0.41 -11.05 2.56
N LYS A 34 -0.49 -11.00 3.89
CA LYS A 34 -1.69 -11.41 4.66
C LYS A 34 -2.23 -10.27 5.52
N THR A 35 -1.56 -9.99 6.63
CA THR A 35 -2.10 -9.08 7.65
C THR A 35 -2.22 -7.66 7.13
N GLU A 36 -1.14 -7.14 6.58
CA GLU A 36 -0.96 -5.80 6.03
C GLU A 36 -1.87 -5.61 4.83
N LYS A 37 -1.80 -6.55 3.88
CA LYS A 37 -2.69 -6.57 2.71
C LYS A 37 -4.17 -6.47 3.10
N LEU A 38 -4.62 -7.29 4.04
CA LEU A 38 -5.98 -7.24 4.54
C LEU A 38 -6.30 -5.86 5.13
N TYR A 39 -5.43 -5.34 6.01
CA TYR A 39 -5.59 -4.02 6.64
C TYR A 39 -5.82 -2.91 5.60
N PHE A 40 -4.89 -2.75 4.65
CA PHE A 40 -4.93 -1.64 3.70
C PHE A 40 -6.04 -1.84 2.65
N SER A 41 -6.38 -3.08 2.32
CA SER A 41 -7.52 -3.38 1.43
C SER A 41 -8.86 -2.98 2.07
N GLU A 42 -9.03 -3.19 3.38
CA GLU A 42 -10.22 -2.78 4.12
C GLU A 42 -10.22 -1.28 4.40
N LEU A 43 -9.05 -0.67 4.65
CA LEU A 43 -8.91 0.78 4.81
C LEU A 43 -9.36 1.51 3.54
N ALA A 44 -9.03 0.97 2.36
CA ALA A 44 -9.48 1.50 1.06
C ALA A 44 -11.01 1.42 0.86
N LYS A 45 -11.73 0.67 1.70
CA LYS A 45 -13.21 0.56 1.68
C LYS A 45 -13.87 1.25 2.88
N TYR A 46 -13.10 1.60 3.91
CA TYR A 46 -13.60 2.21 5.14
C TYR A 46 -14.26 3.57 4.89
N GLN A 47 -15.51 3.74 5.32
CA GLN A 47 -16.34 4.90 4.95
C GLN A 47 -16.09 6.16 5.79
N GLU A 48 -15.61 6.02 7.02
CA GLU A 48 -15.38 7.15 7.94
C GLU A 48 -14.00 7.81 7.75
N ARG A 49 -13.18 7.29 6.83
CA ARG A 49 -11.90 7.92 6.47
C ARG A 49 -12.12 9.23 5.69
N ASN A 50 -11.02 9.91 5.39
CA ASN A 50 -11.00 11.04 4.48
C ASN A 50 -11.38 10.63 3.04
N LEU A 51 -12.63 10.90 2.65
CA LEU A 51 -13.15 10.53 1.32
C LEU A 51 -12.63 11.39 0.17
N ASP A 52 -11.92 12.49 0.47
CA ASP A 52 -11.19 13.29 -0.51
C ASP A 52 -9.81 12.66 -0.85
N ILE A 53 -9.43 11.58 -0.15
CA ILE A 53 -8.29 10.72 -0.47
C ILE A 53 -8.78 9.43 -1.12
N GLU A 54 -8.14 9.06 -2.22
CA GLU A 54 -8.33 7.77 -2.88
C GLU A 54 -7.12 6.86 -2.63
N ILE A 55 -7.38 5.67 -2.08
CA ILE A 55 -6.37 4.70 -1.71
C ILE A 55 -6.27 3.66 -2.82
N LYS A 56 -5.06 3.45 -3.34
CA LYS A 56 -4.72 2.41 -4.30
C LYS A 56 -3.75 1.45 -3.65
N LEU A 57 -4.23 0.26 -3.31
CA LEU A 57 -3.33 -0.81 -2.90
C LEU A 57 -2.67 -1.40 -4.15
N MET A 58 -1.36 -1.21 -4.24
CA MET A 58 -0.54 -1.72 -5.33
C MET A 58 -0.17 -3.15 -4.99
N ASP A 59 -1.06 -4.06 -5.37
CA ASP A 59 -0.82 -5.48 -5.24
C ASP A 59 0.16 -5.92 -6.35
N ARG A 60 1.28 -6.55 -5.97
CA ARG A 60 2.06 -7.47 -6.83
C ARG A 60 2.81 -6.81 -8.00
N TRP A 61 3.55 -5.74 -7.70
CA TRP A 61 4.49 -5.12 -8.65
C TRP A 61 5.79 -5.92 -8.86
N THR A 62 5.96 -7.07 -8.17
CA THR A 62 7.11 -7.97 -8.32
C THR A 62 6.69 -9.44 -8.37
N GLU A 63 7.38 -10.23 -9.21
CA GLU A 63 7.20 -11.69 -9.32
C GLU A 63 7.63 -12.46 -8.04
N ASP A 64 8.55 -11.90 -7.26
CA ASP A 64 9.11 -12.53 -6.04
C ASP A 64 8.31 -12.18 -4.77
N ARG A 65 7.21 -12.90 -4.54
CA ARG A 65 6.28 -12.59 -3.43
C ARG A 65 6.72 -13.06 -2.03
N GLY A 66 7.83 -13.80 -1.92
CA GLY A 66 8.19 -14.51 -0.67
C GLY A 66 9.61 -14.31 -0.13
N GLN A 67 10.48 -13.56 -0.81
CA GLN A 67 11.90 -13.43 -0.46
C GLN A 67 12.44 -12.00 -0.62
N SER A 68 11.56 -11.02 -0.60
CA SER A 68 11.91 -9.63 -0.88
C SER A 68 12.25 -8.94 0.44
N ASN A 69 13.55 -8.87 0.74
CA ASN A 69 14.09 -7.95 1.75
C ASN A 69 13.55 -6.52 1.47
N GLN A 70 13.29 -5.72 2.51
CA GLN A 70 12.72 -4.37 2.38
C GLN A 70 13.47 -3.48 1.38
N LEU A 71 14.80 -3.65 1.23
CA LEU A 71 15.55 -2.93 0.19
C LEU A 71 15.06 -3.28 -1.23
N LYS A 72 14.86 -4.57 -1.52
CA LYS A 72 14.32 -5.01 -2.81
C LYS A 72 12.93 -4.45 -3.04
N ILE A 73 12.09 -4.43 -2.02
CA ILE A 73 10.74 -3.86 -2.10
C ILE A 73 10.81 -2.40 -2.57
N VAL A 74 11.61 -1.57 -1.91
CA VAL A 74 11.73 -0.14 -2.24
C VAL A 74 12.34 0.06 -3.62
N GLN A 75 13.37 -0.71 -3.98
CA GLN A 75 13.97 -0.69 -5.32
C GLN A 75 12.96 -1.09 -6.40
N SER A 76 12.17 -2.13 -6.18
CA SER A 76 11.18 -2.56 -7.15
C SER A 76 10.01 -1.59 -7.28
N VAL A 77 9.63 -0.89 -6.20
CA VAL A 77 8.66 0.22 -6.30
C VAL A 77 9.22 1.32 -7.20
N GLU A 78 10.48 1.69 -7.00
CA GLU A 78 11.15 2.69 -7.84
C GLU A 78 11.20 2.27 -9.31
N GLU A 79 11.67 1.04 -9.58
CA GLU A 79 11.74 0.48 -10.94
C GLU A 79 10.37 0.43 -11.62
N TYR A 80 9.32 0.06 -10.89
CA TYR A 80 7.95 0.06 -11.38
C TYR A 80 7.49 1.47 -11.75
N VAL A 81 7.64 2.43 -10.83
CA VAL A 81 7.23 3.82 -11.04
C VAL A 81 7.98 4.43 -12.23
N GLU A 82 9.27 4.17 -12.35
CA GLU A 82 10.09 4.66 -13.46
C GLU A 82 9.70 4.00 -14.79
N SER A 83 9.43 2.70 -14.78
CA SER A 83 8.97 1.98 -15.98
C SER A 83 7.64 2.52 -16.49
N VAL A 84 6.70 2.80 -15.58
CA VAL A 84 5.40 3.38 -15.94
C VAL A 84 5.54 4.82 -16.46
N LYS A 85 6.40 5.64 -15.88
CA LYS A 85 6.68 7.02 -16.36
C LYS A 85 7.27 7.05 -17.76
N ASN A 86 8.02 6.03 -18.14
CA ASN A 86 8.67 5.92 -19.45
C ASN A 86 7.72 5.40 -20.55
N LEU A 87 6.46 5.08 -20.24
CA LEU A 87 5.46 4.73 -21.24
C LEU A 87 5.06 5.95 -22.06
N ASP A 88 4.96 5.78 -23.38
CA ASP A 88 4.51 6.85 -24.26
C ASP A 88 2.98 7.08 -24.14
N ASP A 89 2.56 8.34 -24.36
CA ASP A 89 1.16 8.76 -24.25
C ASP A 89 0.20 7.90 -25.10
N LYS A 90 0.64 7.47 -26.29
CA LYS A 90 -0.19 6.67 -27.19
C LYS A 90 -0.42 5.27 -26.62
N THR A 91 0.57 4.68 -25.96
CA THR A 91 0.41 3.43 -25.22
C THR A 91 -0.61 3.59 -24.09
N LEU A 92 -0.50 4.65 -23.28
CA LEU A 92 -1.42 4.92 -22.17
C LEU A 92 -2.87 5.12 -22.63
N VAL A 93 -3.11 5.95 -23.66
CA VAL A 93 -4.44 6.17 -24.22
C VAL A 93 -5.04 4.86 -24.75
N ASN A 94 -4.24 4.05 -25.44
CA ASN A 94 -4.70 2.74 -25.92
C ASN A 94 -5.05 1.80 -24.76
N LEU A 95 -4.31 1.82 -23.64
CA LEU A 95 -4.64 1.04 -22.45
C LEU A 95 -5.98 1.47 -21.85
N GLU A 96 -6.19 2.78 -21.68
CA GLU A 96 -7.45 3.34 -21.17
C GLU A 96 -8.65 2.96 -22.05
N GLU A 97 -8.54 3.13 -23.37
CA GLU A 97 -9.60 2.76 -24.31
C GLU A 97 -9.92 1.26 -24.26
N ASN A 98 -8.90 0.41 -24.18
CA ASN A 98 -9.10 -1.04 -24.13
C ASN A 98 -9.79 -1.43 -22.82
N LEU A 99 -9.37 -0.85 -21.69
CA LEU A 99 -9.99 -1.09 -20.41
C LEU A 99 -11.46 -0.67 -20.41
N GLN A 100 -11.80 0.47 -21.01
CA GLN A 100 -13.19 0.90 -21.18
C GLN A 100 -13.99 -0.10 -22.03
N LYS A 101 -13.45 -0.54 -23.17
CA LYS A 101 -14.07 -1.56 -24.03
C LYS A 101 -14.31 -2.88 -23.31
N ILE A 102 -13.35 -3.30 -22.47
CA ILE A 102 -13.48 -4.51 -21.65
C ILE A 102 -14.59 -4.34 -20.62
N LYS A 103 -14.59 -3.22 -19.88
CA LYS A 103 -15.60 -2.95 -18.86
C LYS A 103 -17.01 -2.86 -19.46
N SER A 104 -17.18 -2.22 -20.63
CA SER A 104 -18.48 -2.12 -21.29
C SER A 104 -18.97 -3.47 -21.80
N LYS A 105 -18.05 -4.31 -22.29
CA LYS A 105 -18.38 -5.64 -22.82
C LYS A 105 -18.39 -6.75 -21.79
N LEU A 106 -17.95 -6.50 -20.55
CA LEU A 106 -18.13 -7.47 -19.47
C LEU A 106 -19.62 -7.66 -19.13
N ALA A 107 -20.49 -6.74 -19.57
CA ALA A 107 -21.94 -6.80 -19.47
C ALA A 107 -22.64 -7.29 -20.77
N GLU A 108 -21.90 -7.56 -21.84
CA GLU A 108 -22.42 -7.98 -23.16
C GLU A 108 -21.67 -9.24 -23.66
N ASP A 109 -22.21 -9.98 -24.63
CA ASP A 109 -21.49 -11.14 -25.18
C ASP A 109 -20.29 -10.69 -26.05
N LEU A 110 -19.08 -11.16 -25.71
CA LEU A 110 -17.85 -10.91 -26.47
C LEU A 110 -17.71 -11.85 -27.68
N THR A 111 -17.34 -11.31 -28.85
CA THR A 111 -17.04 -12.15 -30.02
C THR A 111 -15.63 -12.76 -29.95
N ILE A 112 -15.39 -13.88 -30.64
CA ILE A 112 -14.09 -14.58 -30.66
C ILE A 112 -12.94 -13.70 -31.17
N ILE A 113 -13.18 -12.88 -32.20
CA ILE A 113 -12.15 -11.99 -32.78
C ILE A 113 -11.70 -10.94 -31.77
N GLU A 114 -12.63 -10.45 -30.95
CA GLU A 114 -12.36 -9.45 -29.93
C GLU A 114 -11.56 -10.04 -28.78
N ILE A 115 -11.86 -11.27 -28.39
CA ILE A 115 -11.07 -12.04 -27.41
C ILE A 115 -9.62 -12.21 -27.87
N LEU A 116 -9.40 -12.62 -29.12
CA LEU A 116 -8.05 -12.81 -29.68
C LEU A 116 -7.25 -11.50 -29.75
N THR A 117 -7.92 -10.40 -30.11
CA THR A 117 -7.28 -9.08 -30.17
C THR A 117 -6.87 -8.60 -28.78
N LEU A 118 -7.73 -8.82 -27.78
CA LEU A 118 -7.42 -8.55 -26.38
C LEU A 118 -6.19 -9.34 -25.95
N PHE A 119 -6.22 -10.66 -26.16
CA PHE A 119 -5.18 -11.58 -25.72
C PHE A 119 -3.79 -11.17 -26.22
N ASN A 120 -3.64 -10.85 -27.51
CA ASN A 120 -2.37 -10.40 -28.07
C ASN A 120 -1.83 -9.11 -27.43
N LYS A 121 -2.72 -8.19 -27.04
CA LYS A 121 -2.31 -6.96 -26.35
C LYS A 121 -1.87 -7.24 -24.90
N ILE A 122 -2.58 -8.11 -24.18
CA ILE A 122 -2.19 -8.56 -22.84
C ILE A 122 -0.82 -9.21 -22.88
N ASP A 123 -0.57 -10.06 -23.88
CA ASP A 123 0.70 -10.76 -24.05
C ASP A 123 1.88 -9.78 -24.28
N ASN A 124 1.66 -8.66 -24.98
CA ASN A 124 2.69 -7.64 -25.14
C ASN A 124 3.03 -6.91 -23.83
N LEU A 125 2.04 -6.59 -23.01
CA LEU A 125 2.28 -5.97 -21.69
C LEU A 125 2.98 -6.94 -20.75
N ARG A 126 2.62 -8.22 -20.83
CA ARG A 126 3.26 -9.29 -20.08
C ARG A 126 4.73 -9.40 -20.46
N LYS A 127 5.05 -9.38 -21.76
CA LYS A 127 6.43 -9.36 -22.27
C LYS A 127 7.24 -8.15 -21.80
N ALA A 128 6.58 -7.02 -21.52
CA ALA A 128 7.20 -5.83 -20.95
C ALA A 128 7.37 -5.87 -19.43
N GLY A 129 6.96 -6.95 -18.75
CA GLY A 129 7.06 -7.08 -17.29
C GLY A 129 6.04 -6.24 -16.52
N LEU A 130 5.03 -5.67 -17.19
CA LEU A 130 4.05 -4.78 -16.58
C LEU A 130 2.83 -5.53 -16.01
N VAL A 131 2.57 -6.74 -16.52
CA VAL A 131 1.44 -7.58 -16.07
C VAL A 131 1.83 -9.05 -15.95
N ASN A 132 1.22 -9.77 -15.02
CA ASN A 132 1.35 -11.20 -14.77
C ASN A 132 -0.01 -11.93 -14.95
N VAL A 133 0.06 -13.22 -15.30
CA VAL A 133 -1.05 -14.14 -15.56
C VAL A 133 -1.81 -14.56 -14.30
N ASP A 134 -1.15 -14.54 -13.14
CA ASP A 134 -1.74 -15.05 -11.88
C ASP A 134 -2.76 -14.08 -11.25
N ASP A 135 -2.91 -12.88 -11.79
CA ASP A 135 -3.65 -11.78 -11.15
C ASP A 135 -4.74 -11.17 -12.05
N SER A 136 -5.65 -10.41 -11.43
CA SER A 136 -6.72 -9.69 -12.13
C SER A 136 -6.14 -8.72 -13.15
N PHE A 137 -6.34 -9.01 -14.43
CA PHE A 137 -5.89 -8.16 -15.53
C PHE A 137 -6.41 -6.73 -15.39
N ILE A 138 -7.68 -6.57 -14.98
CA ILE A 138 -8.31 -5.26 -14.81
C ILE A 138 -7.57 -4.43 -13.75
N ASP A 139 -7.21 -5.03 -12.62
CA ASP A 139 -6.55 -4.32 -11.52
C ASP A 139 -5.14 -3.89 -11.92
N GLN A 140 -4.41 -4.74 -12.64
CA GLN A 140 -3.07 -4.42 -13.13
C GLN A 140 -3.08 -3.26 -14.14
N ILE A 141 -4.02 -3.24 -15.08
CA ILE A 141 -4.14 -2.13 -16.03
C ILE A 141 -4.59 -0.84 -15.33
N ASN A 142 -5.54 -0.92 -14.39
CA ASN A 142 -5.91 0.22 -13.56
C ASN A 142 -4.69 0.77 -12.82
N ALA A 143 -3.84 -0.09 -12.26
CA ALA A 143 -2.62 0.29 -11.55
C ALA A 143 -1.63 1.03 -12.46
N ILE A 144 -1.37 0.53 -13.68
CA ILE A 144 -0.50 1.19 -14.67
C ILE A 144 -1.06 2.57 -15.03
N ILE A 145 -2.35 2.65 -15.39
CA ILE A 145 -2.99 3.92 -15.78
C ILE A 145 -2.96 4.92 -14.62
N THR A 146 -3.26 4.47 -13.40
CA THR A 146 -3.28 5.36 -12.23
C THR A 146 -1.85 5.82 -11.88
N THR A 147 -0.86 4.94 -12.01
CA THR A 147 0.56 5.26 -11.74
C THR A 147 1.14 6.20 -12.79
N ALA A 148 0.78 6.05 -14.07
CA ALA A 148 1.21 6.98 -15.12
C ALA A 148 0.66 8.40 -14.90
N ASN A 149 -0.47 8.46 -14.21
CA ASN A 149 -1.17 9.64 -13.80
C ASN A 149 -0.65 10.20 -12.45
N PHE A 150 0.31 9.56 -11.79
CA PHE A 150 0.84 10.00 -10.50
C PHE A 150 1.51 11.38 -10.58
N ASP A 151 1.14 12.28 -9.69
CA ASP A 151 1.80 13.57 -9.51
C ASP A 151 2.56 13.63 -8.19
N ASN A 152 3.90 13.52 -8.23
CA ASN A 152 4.75 13.53 -7.03
C ASN A 152 4.78 14.88 -6.27
N SER A 153 4.04 15.89 -6.72
CA SER A 153 3.82 17.14 -5.98
C SER A 153 2.50 17.16 -5.21
N TYR A 154 1.60 16.22 -5.51
CA TYR A 154 0.25 16.19 -4.96
C TYR A 154 -0.11 14.84 -4.35
N ASP A 155 0.19 13.74 -5.03
CA ASP A 155 -0.07 12.36 -4.65
C ASP A 155 1.07 11.78 -3.80
N GLU A 156 0.79 10.70 -3.05
CA GLU A 156 1.75 10.05 -2.16
C GLU A 156 1.99 8.60 -2.57
N ILE A 157 3.26 8.19 -2.59
CA ILE A 157 3.65 6.77 -2.60
C ILE A 157 4.05 6.38 -1.18
N CYS A 158 3.32 5.40 -0.63
CA CYS A 158 3.48 4.88 0.72
C CYS A 158 4.00 3.45 0.66
N ILE A 159 5.13 3.17 1.29
CA ILE A 159 5.71 1.83 1.35
C ILE A 159 5.67 1.35 2.80
N ILE A 160 4.91 0.28 3.06
CA ILE A 160 4.73 -0.30 4.38
C ILE A 160 5.63 -1.52 4.52
N ILE A 161 6.52 -1.45 5.50
CA ILE A 161 7.55 -2.45 5.74
C ILE A 161 7.61 -2.82 7.22
N ASP A 162 8.05 -4.03 7.50
CA ASP A 162 8.30 -4.53 8.85
C ASP A 162 9.79 -4.61 9.08
N ARG A 163 10.30 -4.19 10.24
CA ARG A 163 11.76 -4.28 10.48
C ARG A 163 12.21 -5.74 10.39
N ASP A 164 11.55 -6.67 11.08
CA ASP A 164 12.03 -8.02 11.46
C ASP A 164 13.57 -8.09 11.64
N LYS A 165 14.03 -8.16 12.89
CA LYS A 165 15.46 -8.06 13.24
C LYS A 165 16.39 -8.98 12.42
N GLN A 166 15.87 -10.11 11.92
CA GLN A 166 16.60 -11.09 11.13
C GLN A 166 16.81 -10.71 9.65
N SER A 167 16.05 -9.77 9.12
CA SER A 167 15.97 -9.48 7.68
C SER A 167 16.89 -8.37 7.18
N PHE A 168 17.56 -7.64 8.08
CA PHE A 168 18.26 -6.39 7.75
C PHE A 168 19.71 -6.34 8.18
N LYS A 169 20.60 -6.08 7.22
CA LYS A 169 21.94 -5.54 7.46
C LYS A 169 21.87 -4.00 7.51
N ASP A 170 22.71 -3.38 8.32
CA ASP A 170 22.61 -1.94 8.62
C ASP A 170 22.76 -1.03 7.40
N ASP A 171 23.56 -1.45 6.41
CA ASP A 171 23.82 -0.78 5.13
C ASP A 171 22.58 -0.74 4.23
N GLN A 172 21.76 -1.79 4.26
CA GLN A 172 20.52 -1.84 3.48
C GLN A 172 19.50 -0.82 3.99
N TYR A 173 19.54 -0.45 5.27
CA TYR A 173 18.55 0.45 5.91
C TYR A 173 18.77 1.88 5.52
N ASP A 174 20.04 2.26 5.54
CA ASP A 174 20.44 3.59 5.14
C ASP A 174 20.13 3.77 3.64
N THR A 175 20.36 2.74 2.83
CA THR A 175 19.98 2.74 1.40
C THR A 175 18.46 2.91 1.19
N VAL A 176 17.61 2.21 1.96
CA VAL A 176 16.15 2.37 1.90
C VAL A 176 15.74 3.80 2.21
N ILE A 177 16.30 4.40 3.27
CA ILE A 177 16.01 5.78 3.67
C ILE A 177 16.46 6.76 2.57
N GLU A 178 17.62 6.53 1.95
CA GLU A 178 18.14 7.38 0.87
C GLU A 178 17.23 7.35 -0.37
N ILE A 179 16.80 6.17 -0.83
CA ILE A 179 15.87 6.03 -1.96
C ILE A 179 14.55 6.74 -1.64
N ALA A 180 14.00 6.50 -0.44
CA ALA A 180 12.76 7.13 -0.02
C ALA A 180 12.85 8.66 0.02
N LYS A 181 13.92 9.22 0.60
CA LYS A 181 14.15 10.67 0.66
C LYS A 181 14.32 11.28 -0.73
N LYS A 182 15.10 10.63 -1.60
CA LYS A 182 15.33 11.07 -2.98
C LYS A 182 14.02 11.19 -3.76
N ASN A 183 13.13 10.21 -3.61
CA ASN A 183 11.91 10.09 -4.41
C ASN A 183 10.65 10.62 -3.70
N LYS A 184 10.78 11.10 -2.46
CA LYS A 184 9.69 11.57 -1.59
C LYS A 184 8.67 10.48 -1.25
N TYR A 185 9.13 9.24 -1.09
CA TYR A 185 8.28 8.14 -0.64
C TYR A 185 8.06 8.22 0.87
N LEU A 186 6.82 7.99 1.30
CA LEU A 186 6.46 7.84 2.70
C LEU A 186 6.72 6.39 3.12
N ILE A 187 7.63 6.18 4.07
CA ILE A 187 7.92 4.84 4.59
C ILE A 187 7.16 4.63 5.91
N GLY A 188 6.26 3.66 5.92
CA GLY A 188 5.52 3.23 7.09
C GLY A 188 6.18 1.98 7.66
N LEU A 189 7.04 2.17 8.65
CA LEU A 189 7.79 1.10 9.29
C LEU A 189 7.20 0.76 10.66
N SER A 190 7.06 -0.53 10.95
CA SER A 190 6.81 -1.03 12.31
C SER A 190 7.99 -1.89 12.81
N ASN A 191 8.47 -1.61 14.02
CA ASN A 191 9.53 -2.36 14.68
C ASN A 191 9.02 -2.84 16.06
N PRO A 192 8.82 -4.15 16.29
CA PRO A 192 9.40 -5.27 15.54
C PRO A 192 8.67 -5.75 14.27
N ASN A 193 7.37 -5.54 14.16
CA ASN A 193 6.51 -6.08 13.09
C ASN A 193 5.15 -5.38 13.06
N PHE A 194 4.32 -5.66 12.06
CA PHE A 194 3.01 -5.03 11.91
C PHE A 194 2.05 -5.32 13.06
N GLU A 195 2.13 -6.50 13.69
CA GLU A 195 1.32 -6.77 14.88
C GLU A 195 1.62 -5.79 16.02
N PHE A 196 2.84 -5.23 16.15
CA PHE A 196 3.10 -4.16 17.12
C PHE A 196 2.24 -2.92 16.86
N TYR A 197 2.13 -2.49 15.61
CA TYR A 197 1.22 -1.41 15.20
C TYR A 197 -0.24 -1.70 15.59
N LEU A 198 -0.71 -2.93 15.34
CA LEU A 198 -2.08 -3.33 15.69
C LEU A 198 -2.31 -3.32 17.22
N ASN A 199 -1.36 -3.81 18.01
CA ASN A 199 -1.48 -3.81 19.48
C ASN A 199 -1.69 -2.41 20.06
N LEU A 200 -1.07 -1.39 19.47
CA LEU A 200 -1.18 -0.01 19.96
C LEU A 200 -2.62 0.51 19.95
N HIS A 201 -3.51 -0.03 19.13
CA HIS A 201 -4.93 0.33 19.11
C HIS A 201 -5.72 -0.19 20.31
N LEU A 202 -5.14 -1.14 21.06
CA LEU A 202 -5.77 -1.82 22.21
C LEU A 202 -5.13 -1.40 23.53
N ASN A 203 -3.79 -1.29 23.55
CA ASN A 203 -3.00 -1.06 24.76
C ASN A 203 -1.74 -0.23 24.43
N ASP A 204 -1.28 0.58 25.37
CA ASP A 204 -0.05 1.37 25.25
C ASP A 204 1.23 0.52 25.39
N LEU A 205 1.11 -0.73 25.85
CA LEU A 205 2.17 -1.72 26.04
C LEU A 205 3.28 -1.29 27.02
N LEU A 206 3.06 -0.26 27.83
CA LEU A 206 4.04 0.26 28.79
C LEU A 206 4.31 -0.72 29.93
N ASP A 207 3.38 -1.62 30.21
CA ASP A 207 3.49 -2.69 31.20
C ASP A 207 4.37 -3.86 30.73
N LEU A 208 4.65 -3.95 29.43
CA LEU A 208 5.45 -5.03 28.85
C LEU A 208 6.95 -4.72 28.84
N ASN A 209 7.76 -5.79 28.91
CA ASN A 209 9.20 -5.66 28.79
C ASN A 209 9.61 -5.25 27.35
N LYS A 210 10.22 -4.07 27.19
CA LYS A 210 10.69 -3.55 25.89
C LYS A 210 11.65 -4.50 25.17
N GLY A 211 12.46 -5.27 25.91
CA GLY A 211 13.36 -6.28 25.35
C GLY A 211 12.61 -7.44 24.69
N ASP A 212 11.52 -7.90 25.31
CA ASP A 212 10.67 -8.95 24.75
C ASP A 212 9.91 -8.49 23.51
N ILE A 213 9.39 -7.26 23.52
CA ILE A 213 8.82 -6.60 22.34
C ILE A 213 9.87 -6.57 21.24
N LYS A 214 11.04 -5.97 21.48
CA LYS A 214 12.11 -5.81 20.49
C LYS A 214 12.61 -7.13 19.92
N LYS A 215 12.72 -8.17 20.76
CA LYS A 215 13.18 -9.50 20.32
C LYS A 215 12.09 -10.25 19.54
N ASN A 216 10.82 -9.94 19.81
CA ASN A 216 9.63 -10.56 19.22
C ASN A 216 9.75 -12.08 19.06
N SER A 217 10.27 -12.74 20.10
CA SER A 217 10.57 -14.18 20.05
C SER A 217 9.30 -15.01 19.96
N ARG A 218 9.45 -16.22 19.43
CA ARG A 218 8.37 -17.21 19.40
C ARG A 218 7.88 -17.47 20.84
N LYS A 219 6.60 -17.19 21.12
CA LYS A 219 5.96 -17.38 22.43
C LYS A 219 5.22 -18.72 22.51
N THR A 220 4.65 -19.17 21.40
CA THR A 220 3.99 -20.49 21.25
C THR A 220 4.53 -21.20 20.02
N ARG A 221 4.12 -22.44 19.74
CA ARG A 221 4.55 -23.15 18.51
C ARG A 221 4.25 -22.36 17.22
N SER A 222 3.18 -21.56 17.21
CA SER A 222 2.68 -20.87 16.01
C SER A 222 2.78 -19.34 16.06
N LYS A 223 2.94 -18.70 17.23
CA LYS A 223 2.85 -17.24 17.37
C LYS A 223 4.12 -16.60 17.93
N LYS A 224 4.55 -15.49 17.32
CA LYS A 224 5.55 -14.57 17.91
C LYS A 224 4.94 -13.79 19.08
N PHE A 225 5.78 -13.13 19.87
CA PHE A 225 5.36 -12.40 21.08
C PHE A 225 4.26 -11.37 20.78
N MET A 226 4.46 -10.47 19.81
CA MET A 226 3.47 -9.43 19.50
C MET A 226 2.17 -9.98 18.92
N GLU A 227 2.24 -11.07 18.15
CA GLU A 227 1.06 -11.76 17.64
C GLU A 227 0.28 -12.47 18.75
N TYR A 228 0.99 -13.05 19.72
CA TYR A 228 0.36 -13.66 20.89
C TYR A 228 -0.33 -12.59 21.75
N THR A 229 0.36 -11.50 22.08
CA THR A 229 -0.20 -10.37 22.84
C THR A 229 -1.45 -9.81 22.16
N LEU A 230 -1.36 -9.53 20.85
CA LEU A 230 -2.49 -9.00 20.07
C LEU A 230 -3.73 -9.89 20.19
N ASN A 231 -3.52 -11.21 20.07
CA ASN A 231 -4.61 -12.16 20.14
C ASN A 231 -5.21 -12.28 21.55
N GLU A 232 -4.42 -12.12 22.61
CA GLU A 232 -4.95 -12.12 23.98
C GLU A 232 -5.68 -10.82 24.30
N ASP A 233 -5.20 -9.67 23.82
CA ASP A 233 -5.88 -8.38 24.02
C ASP A 233 -7.17 -8.29 23.22
N MET A 234 -7.18 -8.75 21.96
CA MET A 234 -8.41 -8.84 21.15
C MET A 234 -9.49 -9.71 21.80
N LYS A 235 -9.11 -10.79 22.50
CA LYS A 235 -10.09 -11.64 23.21
C LYS A 235 -10.77 -10.93 24.37
N LYS A 236 -10.10 -9.98 25.03
CA LYS A 236 -10.69 -9.18 26.11
C LYS A 236 -11.83 -8.29 25.56
N GLU A 237 -11.71 -7.88 24.30
CA GLU A 237 -12.74 -7.15 23.54
C GLU A 237 -13.80 -8.07 22.90
N GLY A 238 -13.76 -9.39 23.19
CA GLY A 238 -14.67 -10.37 22.58
C GLY A 238 -14.39 -10.68 21.11
N LEU A 239 -13.19 -10.32 20.61
CA LEU A 239 -12.76 -10.53 19.23
C LEU A 239 -11.66 -11.61 19.15
N THR A 240 -11.20 -11.92 17.94
CA THR A 240 -10.09 -12.86 17.71
C THR A 240 -9.21 -12.35 16.57
N TYR A 241 -7.91 -12.66 16.66
CA TYR A 241 -6.94 -12.32 15.63
C TYR A 241 -6.36 -13.57 14.96
N SER A 242 -6.39 -13.57 13.63
CA SER A 242 -5.56 -14.42 12.77
C SER A 242 -5.02 -13.58 11.62
N LYS A 243 -3.84 -13.90 11.09
CA LYS A 243 -3.21 -13.11 10.01
C LYS A 243 -4.06 -13.03 8.74
N GLN A 244 -4.93 -14.02 8.54
CA GLN A 244 -5.81 -14.13 7.38
C GLN A 244 -7.18 -13.50 7.61
N SER A 245 -7.58 -13.28 8.86
CA SER A 245 -8.92 -12.85 9.22
C SER A 245 -8.92 -12.21 10.60
N TYR A 246 -9.20 -10.91 10.63
CA TYR A 246 -9.40 -10.12 11.84
C TYR A 246 -10.28 -8.90 11.50
N ASP A 247 -10.92 -8.32 12.51
CA ASP A 247 -11.81 -7.17 12.35
C ASP A 247 -11.00 -5.88 12.14
N CYS A 248 -10.80 -5.49 10.88
CA CYS A 248 -10.10 -4.24 10.54
C CYS A 248 -10.87 -2.99 10.99
N ASN A 249 -12.21 -3.02 10.99
CA ASN A 249 -13.02 -1.88 11.42
C ASN A 249 -12.85 -1.58 12.91
N PHE A 250 -12.57 -2.59 13.73
CA PHE A 250 -12.17 -2.38 15.11
C PHE A 250 -10.92 -1.49 15.20
N PHE A 251 -9.87 -1.79 14.42
CA PHE A 251 -8.64 -0.98 14.43
C PHE A 251 -8.88 0.43 13.88
N PHE A 252 -9.65 0.58 12.81
CA PHE A 252 -9.94 1.89 12.23
C PHE A 252 -10.69 2.81 13.20
N ARG A 253 -11.71 2.29 13.90
CA ARG A 253 -12.45 3.06 14.93
C ARG A 253 -11.58 3.45 16.12
N ASN A 254 -10.59 2.62 16.45
CA ASN A 254 -9.64 2.87 17.54
C ASN A 254 -8.34 3.53 17.06
N PHE A 255 -8.31 4.08 15.84
CA PHE A 255 -7.08 4.66 15.28
C PHE A 255 -6.53 5.79 16.14
N PHE A 256 -7.39 6.65 16.70
CA PHE A 256 -6.95 7.73 17.58
C PHE A 256 -6.29 7.22 18.87
N VAL A 257 -6.82 6.15 19.46
CA VAL A 257 -6.21 5.49 20.62
C VAL A 257 -4.82 4.98 20.26
N GLY A 258 -4.72 4.27 19.13
CA GLY A 258 -3.44 3.81 18.58
C GLY A 258 -2.45 4.95 18.35
N TYR A 259 -2.93 6.05 17.78
CA TYR A 259 -2.13 7.25 17.51
C TYR A 259 -1.59 7.85 18.82
N GLN A 260 -2.40 8.00 19.86
CA GLN A 260 -1.93 8.51 21.16
C GLN A 260 -0.93 7.55 21.81
N ASN A 261 -1.24 6.25 21.82
CA ASN A 261 -0.35 5.23 22.37
C ASN A 261 1.00 5.18 21.64
N SER A 262 1.01 5.42 20.32
CA SER A 262 2.22 5.46 19.51
C SER A 262 3.22 6.54 19.95
N LYS A 263 2.75 7.63 20.59
CA LYS A 263 3.61 8.72 21.08
C LYS A 263 4.57 8.29 22.21
N HIS A 264 4.35 7.13 22.82
CA HIS A 264 5.27 6.54 23.79
C HIS A 264 6.47 5.82 23.15
N TYR A 265 6.50 5.72 21.83
CA TYR A 265 7.50 4.98 21.05
C TYR A 265 8.13 5.85 19.98
N ASP A 266 9.21 5.37 19.37
CA ASP A 266 9.86 6.10 18.28
C ASP A 266 9.04 6.00 16.98
N ASP A 267 9.09 7.06 16.18
CA ASP A 267 8.29 7.19 14.95
C ASP A 267 9.11 7.82 13.79
N SER A 268 10.41 8.05 14.00
CA SER A 268 11.36 8.51 13.01
C SER A 268 12.12 7.33 12.43
N LEU A 269 12.24 7.25 11.11
CA LEU A 269 12.91 6.14 10.42
C LEU A 269 14.34 5.93 10.94
N GLU A 270 15.09 6.99 11.23
CA GLU A 270 16.46 6.90 11.73
C GLU A 270 16.53 6.14 13.07
N LYS A 271 15.61 6.41 13.99
CA LYS A 271 15.56 5.74 15.30
C LYS A 271 14.93 4.35 15.24
N LEU A 272 13.95 4.16 14.36
CA LEU A 272 13.27 2.87 14.19
C LEU A 272 14.21 1.75 13.70
N LYS A 273 15.41 2.10 13.21
CA LYS A 273 16.50 1.15 12.93
C LYS A 273 16.78 0.26 14.15
N ASP A 274 16.85 0.88 15.32
CA ASP A 274 17.28 0.25 16.56
C ASP A 274 16.19 0.22 17.64
N ASN A 275 15.24 1.13 17.61
CA ASN A 275 14.24 1.28 18.66
C ASN A 275 12.89 0.70 18.26
N ILE A 276 12.15 0.21 19.26
CA ILE A 276 10.77 -0.21 19.09
C ILE A 276 9.90 1.01 18.78
N GLY A 277 8.95 0.83 17.87
CA GLY A 277 8.08 1.92 17.48
C GLY A 277 7.44 1.75 16.11
N CYS A 278 6.75 2.78 15.66
CA CYS A 278 5.96 2.73 14.45
C CYS A 278 5.79 4.11 13.81
N SER A 279 6.01 4.21 12.51
CA SER A 279 5.76 5.43 11.70
C SER A 279 4.49 5.36 10.86
N ILE A 280 3.80 4.21 10.83
CA ILE A 280 2.58 4.00 10.03
C ILE A 280 1.46 4.99 10.42
N PHE A 281 1.35 5.31 11.72
CA PHE A 281 0.37 6.29 12.21
C PHE A 281 0.51 7.66 11.55
N LYS A 282 1.73 8.15 11.28
CA LYS A 282 1.96 9.44 10.59
C LYS A 282 1.46 9.44 9.15
N ILE A 283 1.60 8.30 8.47
CA ILE A 283 1.10 8.16 7.09
C ILE A 283 -0.43 8.15 7.07
N LEU A 284 -1.03 7.47 8.06
CA LEU A 284 -2.47 7.29 8.14
C LEU A 284 -3.21 8.46 8.78
N GLU A 285 -2.54 9.34 9.52
CA GLU A 285 -3.13 10.54 10.14
C GLU A 285 -4.00 11.39 9.17
N PRO A 286 -3.49 11.83 7.99
CA PRO A 286 -4.31 12.59 7.03
C PRO A 286 -5.44 11.75 6.39
N ILE A 287 -5.30 10.43 6.39
CA ILE A 287 -6.31 9.49 5.87
C ILE A 287 -7.43 9.29 6.89
N MET A 288 -7.12 9.18 8.16
CA MET A 288 -8.08 8.87 9.23
C MET A 288 -8.76 10.12 9.80
N ARG A 289 -8.41 11.33 9.32
CA ARG A 289 -8.94 12.61 9.81
C ARG A 289 -8.81 12.74 11.33
N VAL A 290 -7.64 12.45 11.88
CA VAL A 290 -7.38 12.71 13.31
C VAL A 290 -7.43 14.22 13.54
N THR A 291 -8.58 14.72 13.95
CA THR A 291 -8.70 16.07 14.53
C THR A 291 -8.53 15.92 16.03
N GLU A 292 -7.60 16.69 16.62
CA GLU A 292 -7.60 16.91 18.06
C GLU A 292 -9.00 17.39 18.46
N GLN A 293 -9.68 16.62 19.33
CA GLN A 293 -10.92 17.07 19.97
C GLN A 293 -10.60 18.10 21.04
#